data_AF-A0A655CGW4-F1
#
_entry.id   AF-A0A655CGW4-F1
#
_cell.length_a   1.000
_cell.length_b   1.000
_cell.length_c   1.000
_cell.angle_alpha   90.00
_cell.angle_beta   90.00
_cell.angle_gamma   90.00
#
_symmetry.space_group_name_H-M   'P 1'
#
loop_
_entity.id
_entity.type
_entity.pdbx_description
1 polymer ?
#
loop_
_entity_poly.entity_id
_entity_poly.type
_entity_poly.pdbx_seq_one_letter_code
_entity_poly.pdbx_strand_id
1 'polypeptide(L)' 'MKKRYEEVSHNLAYLQAQLDEHGVNAQIQARQLYHDREEVTVHVRRLWAAVGGRRDER' A
#
# COMPACT_ATOMS: atom_id res chain seq x y z
N MET A 1 0.86 -14.59 19.63
CA MET A 1 -0.16 -13.84 18.85
C MET A 1 -0.70 -14.75 17.75
N LYS A 2 -2.03 -14.91 17.63
CA LYS A 2 -2.68 -15.73 16.58
C LYS A 2 -3.13 -14.83 15.43
N LYS A 3 -3.36 -15.41 14.24
CA LYS A 3 -3.90 -14.74 13.04
C LYS A 3 -3.05 -13.62 12.41
N ARG A 4 -1.72 -13.72 12.49
CA ARG A 4 -0.79 -12.68 11.98
C ARG A 4 -0.94 -12.43 10.47
N TYR A 5 -1.16 -13.49 9.69
CA TYR A 5 -1.32 -13.38 8.25
C TYR A 5 -2.64 -12.69 7.89
N GLU A 6 -3.72 -13.06 8.56
CA GLU A 6 -5.05 -12.50 8.37
C GLU A 6 -5.06 -11.02 8.74
N GLU A 7 -4.40 -10.65 9.84
CA GLU A 7 -4.28 -9.25 10.27
C GLU A 7 -3.49 -8.40 9.26
N VAL A 8 -2.33 -8.90 8.78
CA VAL A 8 -1.56 -8.21 7.75
C VAL A 8 -2.37 -8.07 6.46
N SER A 9 -3.09 -9.11 6.05
CA SER A 9 -3.93 -9.08 4.85
C SER A 9 -5.07 -8.07 4.99
N HIS A 10 -5.69 -7.99 6.16
CA HIS A 10 -6.73 -7.01 6.47
C HIS A 10 -6.20 -5.57 6.38
N ASN A 11 -5.03 -5.30 6.97
CA ASN A 11 -4.40 -3.99 6.93
C ASN A 11 -4.02 -3.55 5.51
N LEU A 12 -3.50 -4.48 4.69
CA LEU A 12 -3.19 -4.21 3.29
C LEU A 12 -4.46 -3.94 2.46
N ALA A 13 -5.54 -4.67 2.70
CA ALA A 13 -6.83 -4.44 2.05
C ALA A 13 -7.43 -3.09 2.43
N TYR A 14 -7.32 -2.70 3.70
CA TYR A 14 -7.74 -1.38 4.17
C TYR A 14 -6.97 -0.25 3.47
N LEU A 15 -5.64 -0.38 3.37
CA LEU A 15 -4.81 0.59 2.65
C LEU A 15 -5.21 0.68 1.17
N GLN A 16 -5.45 -0.46 0.51
CA GLN A 16 -5.90 -0.48 -0.89
C GLN A 16 -7.24 0.22 -1.07
N ALA A 17 -8.22 -0.05 -0.19
CA ALA A 17 -9.53 0.59 -0.25
C ALA A 17 -9.45 2.12 -0.13
N GLN A 18 -8.56 2.64 0.73
CA GLN A 18 -8.34 4.08 0.86
C GLN A 18 -7.69 4.69 -0.39
N LEU A 19 -6.77 3.97 -1.02
CA LEU A 19 -6.18 4.42 -2.29
C LEU A 19 -7.21 4.44 -3.42
N ASP A 20 -8.07 3.42 -3.49
CA ASP A 20 -9.14 3.31 -4.49
C ASP A 20 -10.19 4.40 -4.29
N GLU A 21 -10.60 4.67 -3.04
CA GLU A 21 -11.56 5.72 -2.68
C GLU A 21 -11.10 7.12 -3.12
N HIS A 22 -9.80 7.38 -3.04
CA HIS A 22 -9.19 8.64 -3.47
C HIS A 22 -8.69 8.63 -4.92
N GLY A 23 -8.92 7.56 -5.69
CA GLY A 23 -8.46 7.44 -7.08
C GLY A 23 -6.94 7.47 -7.23
N VAL A 24 -6.20 7.06 -6.19
CA VAL A 24 -4.74 7.04 -6.20
C VAL A 24 -4.24 5.70 -6.73
N ASN A 25 -3.66 5.73 -7.93
CA ASN A 25 -3.03 4.55 -8.48
C ASN A 25 -1.70 4.25 -7.75
N ALA A 26 -1.57 3.06 -7.15
CA ALA A 26 -0.38 2.64 -6.42
C ALA A 26 -0.18 1.12 -6.52
N GLN A 27 1.07 0.70 -6.40
CA GLN A 27 1.47 -0.70 -6.28
C GLN A 27 1.95 -0.96 -4.86
N ILE A 28 1.39 -1.97 -4.21
CA ILE A 28 1.72 -2.37 -2.84
C ILE A 28 2.41 -3.74 -2.88
N GLN A 29 3.52 -3.87 -2.15
CA GLN A 29 4.26 -5.12 -1.96
C GLN A 29 4.57 -5.27 -0.47
N ALA A 30 4.30 -6.43 0.10
CA ALA A 30 4.61 -6.73 1.49
C ALA A 30 5.50 -7.97 1.58
N ARG A 31 6.53 -7.91 2.41
CA ARG A 31 7.41 -9.07 2.68
C ARG A 31 7.97 -8.97 4.09
N GLN A 32 8.01 -10.10 4.78
CA GLN A 32 8.85 -10.25 5.96
C GLN A 32 10.31 -10.36 5.51
N LEU A 33 11.11 -9.32 5.78
CA LEU A 33 12.52 -9.29 5.39
C LEU A 33 13.39 -10.17 6.29
N TYR A 34 14.65 -10.35 5.90
CA TYR A 34 15.59 -11.21 6.62
C TYR A 34 15.78 -10.80 8.08
N HIS A 35 15.70 -9.50 8.38
CA HIS A 35 15.88 -8.98 9.74
C HIS A 35 14.56 -8.81 10.51
N ASP A 36 13.41 -9.02 9.86
CA ASP A 36 12.08 -8.82 10.46
C ASP A 36 11.72 -10.03 11.34
N ARG A 37 11.37 -9.79 12.61
CA ARG A 37 10.98 -10.86 13.54
C ARG A 37 9.48 -11.12 13.56
N GLU A 38 8.71 -10.30 14.27
CA GLU A 38 7.24 -10.40 14.31
C GLU A 38 6.59 -9.19 13.61
N GLU A 39 7.16 -8.82 12.47
CA GLU A 39 6.78 -7.67 11.67
C GLU A 39 6.87 -8.01 10.18
N VAL A 40 6.27 -7.16 9.34
CA VAL A 40 6.39 -7.22 7.89
C VAL A 40 6.73 -5.84 7.36
N THR A 41 7.66 -5.77 6.41
CA THR A 41 7.98 -4.52 5.72
C THR A 41 7.12 -4.40 4.46
N VAL A 42 6.50 -3.23 4.28
CA VAL A 42 5.64 -2.93 3.12
C VAL A 42 6.26 -1.81 2.30
N HIS A 43 6.34 -2.02 0.99
CA HIS A 43 6.73 -1.02 0.00
C HIS A 43 5.52 -0.59 -0.82
N VAL A 44 5.30 0.72 -0.92
CA VAL A 44 4.21 1.32 -1.69
C VAL A 44 4.78 2.28 -2.72
N ARG A 45 4.50 2.04 -4.00
CA ARG A 45 4.89 2.92 -5.09
C ARG A 45 3.66 3.55 -5.71
N ARG A 46 3.51 4.87 -5.54
CA ARG A 46 2.50 5.65 -6.25
C ARG A 46 2.85 5.73 -7.73
N LEU A 47 1.87 5.50 -8.59
CA LEU A 47 1.98 5.64 -10.04
C LEU A 47 1.26 6.92 -10.45
N TRP A 48 2.02 7.87 -11.00
CA TRP A 48 1.44 9.03 -11.67
C TRP A 48 1.28 8.71 -13.16
N ALA A 49 0.09 8.91 -13.71
CA ALA A 49 -0.14 8.77 -15.14
C ALA A 49 0.71 9.79 -15.92
N ALA A 50 1.23 9.40 -17.09
CA ALA A 50 1.98 10.29 -17.98
C ALA A 50 1.11 11.41 -18.59
N VAL A 51 -0.23 11.30 -18.58
CA VAL A 51 -1.24 12.34 -18.92
C VAL A 51 -2.57 11.88 -18.30
N GLY A 52 -3.45 12.68 -17.67
CA GLY A 52 -3.45 14.09 -17.30
C GLY A 52 -4.48 14.28 -16.17
N GLY A 53 -4.18 15.18 -15.24
CA GLY A 53 -5.02 15.43 -14.05
C GLY A 53 -4.31 16.31 -13.02
N ARG A 54 -4.09 17.57 -13.41
CA ARG A 54 -3.62 18.72 -12.61
C ARG A 54 -2.40 18.51 -11.71
N ARG A 55 -1.24 18.60 -12.37
CA ARG A 55 -0.08 19.32 -11.82
C ARG A 55 -0.54 20.77 -11.59
N ASP A 56 -0.53 21.22 -10.35
CA ASP A 56 -0.56 22.63 -9.95
C ASP A 56 -1.84 23.42 -10.30
N GLU A 57 -2.68 23.62 -9.28
CA GLU A 57 -3.50 24.82 -9.15
C GLU A 57 -2.56 26.01 -8.90
N ARG A 58 -2.21 26.75 -9.97
CA ARG A 58 -1.69 28.12 -9.94
C ARG A 58 -2.15 28.86 -11.18
#